data_AF-A0A2V6QC93-F1
#
_entry.id   AF-A0A2V6QC93-F1
#
_cell.length_a   1.000
_cell.length_b   1.000
_cell.length_c   1.000
_cell.angle_alpha   90.00
_cell.angle_beta   90.00
_cell.angle_gamma   90.00
#
_symmetry.space_group_name_H-M   'P 1'
#
loop_
_entity.id
_entity.type
_entity.pdbx_description
1 polymer ?
#
loop_
_entity_poly.entity_id
_entity_poly.type
_entity_poly.pdbx_seq_one_letter_code
_entity_poly.pdbx_strand_id
1 'polypeptide(L)'
;MADSNARVLLVLSQGVLDRARSLAGTMTAAYKLPVSLQVVLRALIEEGLKREDHPGLLTNIERQAQAVRQRRRMARAVEARGGARTTRSAR
;
A
#
# COMPACT_ATOMS: atom_id res chain seq x y z
N MET A 1 -16.14 -7.25 -22.78
CA MET A 1 -15.05 -7.98 -22.11
C MET A 1 -15.48 -8.18 -20.67
N ALA A 2 -15.55 -9.43 -20.20
CA ALA A 2 -16.03 -9.70 -18.85
C ALA A 2 -15.10 -9.04 -17.82
N ASP A 3 -15.67 -8.25 -16.92
CA ASP A 3 -14.97 -7.65 -15.81
C ASP A 3 -14.66 -8.77 -14.80
N SER A 4 -13.45 -9.36 -14.90
CA SER A 4 -12.99 -10.49 -14.07
C SER A 4 -12.65 -10.02 -12.65
N ASN A 5 -13.57 -9.33 -12.00
CA ASN A 5 -13.37 -8.77 -10.68
C ASN A 5 -13.68 -9.83 -9.61
N ALA A 6 -12.65 -10.61 -9.26
CA ALA A 6 -12.74 -11.56 -8.16
C ALA A 6 -12.68 -10.81 -6.81
N ARG A 7 -13.69 -11.01 -5.96
CA ARG A 7 -13.74 -10.47 -4.60
C ARG A 7 -13.46 -11.57 -3.59
N VAL A 8 -12.62 -11.27 -2.59
CA VAL A 8 -12.26 -12.20 -1.52
C VAL A 8 -12.53 -11.54 -0.18
N LEU A 9 -13.17 -12.28 0.74
CA LEU A 9 -13.29 -11.90 2.15
C LEU A 9 -12.24 -12.68 2.95
N LEU A 10 -11.36 -11.96 3.63
CA LEU A 10 -10.37 -12.54 4.51
C LEU A 10 -10.80 -12.33 5.97
N VAL A 11 -11.01 -13.43 6.70
CA VAL A 11 -11.27 -13.41 8.15
C VAL A 11 -9.98 -13.81 8.87
N LEU A 12 -9.47 -12.92 9.70
CA LEU A 12 -8.24 -13.10 10.48
C LEU A 12 -8.57 -13.11 11.96
N SER A 13 -7.76 -13.82 12.74
CA SER A 13 -7.80 -13.66 14.20
C SER A 13 -7.40 -12.25 14.59
N GLN A 14 -7.94 -11.75 15.71
CA GLN A 14 -7.61 -10.43 16.21
C GLN A 14 -6.09 -10.26 16.45
N GLY A 15 -5.41 -11.30 16.94
CA GLY A 15 -3.97 -11.27 17.15
C GLY A 15 -3.16 -11.03 15.87
N VAL A 16 -3.55 -11.62 14.75
CA VAL A 16 -2.88 -11.36 13.44
C VAL A 16 -3.10 -9.90 13.04
N LEU A 17 -4.31 -9.38 13.25
CA LEU A 17 -4.65 -8.00 12.90
C LEU A 17 -3.88 -6.98 13.76
N ASP A 18 -3.79 -7.22 15.06
CA ASP A 18 -3.07 -6.35 16.00
C ASP A 18 -1.56 -6.33 15.71
N ARG A 19 -0.98 -7.49 15.37
CA ARG A 19 0.41 -7.56 14.93
C ARG A 19 0.64 -6.85 13.60
N ALA A 20 -0.26 -7.02 12.62
CA ALA A 20 -0.17 -6.30 11.35
C ALA A 20 -0.23 -4.78 11.55
N ARG A 21 -1.03 -4.29 12.52
CA ARG A 21 -1.04 -2.86 12.90
C ARG A 21 0.28 -2.42 13.51
N SER A 22 0.81 -3.19 14.46
CA SER A 22 2.12 -2.92 15.09
C SER A 22 3.22 -2.85 14.02
N LEU A 23 3.26 -3.83 13.11
CA LEU A 23 4.20 -3.89 12.01
C LEU A 23 4.06 -2.69 11.07
N ALA A 24 2.84 -2.28 10.73
CA ALA A 24 2.63 -1.07 9.92
C ALA A 24 3.21 0.19 10.59
N GLY A 25 3.06 0.32 11.91
CA GLY A 25 3.66 1.40 12.70
C GLY A 25 5.18 1.37 12.65
N THR A 26 5.76 0.21 12.95
CA THR A 26 7.22 -0.02 12.94
C THR A 26 7.84 0.28 11.57
N MET A 27 7.22 -0.21 10.49
CA MET A 27 7.70 0.01 9.13
C MET A 27 7.54 1.47 8.71
N THR A 28 6.46 2.14 9.13
CA THR A 28 6.31 3.59 8.89
C THR A 28 7.44 4.38 9.52
N ALA A 29 7.82 4.03 10.76
CA ALA A 29 8.93 4.66 11.45
C ALA A 29 10.29 4.34 10.78
N ALA A 30 10.53 3.08 10.45
CA ALA A 30 11.80 2.62 9.88
C ALA A 30 12.08 3.21 8.49
N TYR A 31 11.09 3.18 7.60
CA TYR A 31 11.25 3.57 6.20
C TYR A 31 10.88 5.02 5.91
N LYS A 32 10.41 5.77 6.92
CA LYS A 32 9.97 7.18 6.78
C LYS A 32 8.98 7.40 5.64
N LEU A 33 8.10 6.41 5.44
CA LEU A 33 7.07 6.44 4.41
C LEU A 33 5.78 5.85 4.99
N PRO A 34 4.59 6.42 4.73
CA PRO A 34 3.35 5.90 5.29
C PRO A 34 3.07 4.47 4.82
N VAL A 35 3.10 3.51 5.75
CA VAL A 35 2.73 2.12 5.50
C VAL A 35 1.33 1.88 6.06
N SER A 36 0.37 1.56 5.18
CA SER A 36 -1.00 1.25 5.59
C SER A 36 -1.16 -0.22 5.97
N LEU A 37 -2.13 -0.51 6.83
CA LEU A 37 -2.51 -1.89 7.17
C LEU A 37 -2.81 -2.74 5.92
N GLN A 38 -3.41 -2.16 4.88
CA GLN A 38 -3.69 -2.87 3.62
C GLN A 38 -2.42 -3.35 2.92
N VAL A 39 -1.33 -2.58 2.96
CA VAL A 39 -0.04 -2.98 2.37
C VAL A 39 0.54 -4.16 3.15
N VAL A 40 0.48 -4.11 4.49
CA VAL A 40 0.96 -5.20 5.35
C VAL A 40 0.15 -6.47 5.12
N LEU A 41 -1.18 -6.38 5.12
CA LEU A 41 -2.06 -7.53 4.88
C LEU A 41 -1.84 -8.13 3.50
N ARG A 42 -1.65 -7.31 2.46
CA ARG A 42 -1.34 -7.79 1.12
C ARG A 42 0.00 -8.53 1.08
N ALA A 43 1.04 -7.99 1.70
CA ALA A 43 2.34 -8.66 1.78
C ALA A 43 2.22 -9.99 2.56
N LEU A 44 1.48 -10.02 3.67
CA LEU A 44 1.21 -11.25 4.41
C LEU A 44 0.52 -12.31 3.55
N ILE A 45 -0.46 -11.92 2.73
CA ILE A 45 -1.14 -12.85 1.80
C ILE A 45 -0.15 -13.39 0.77
N GLU A 46 0.68 -12.53 0.18
CA GLU A 46 1.69 -12.91 -0.82
C GLU A 46 2.75 -13.88 -0.21
N GLU A 47 3.09 -13.72 1.08
CA GLU A 47 4.02 -14.60 1.81
C GLU A 47 3.33 -15.80 2.51
N GLY A 48 2.05 -16.07 2.21
CA GLY A 48 1.33 -17.25 2.68
C GLY A 48 0.87 -17.22 4.14
N LEU A 49 0.71 -16.03 4.74
CA LEU A 49 0.16 -15.75 6.08
C LEU A 49 0.88 -16.44 7.27
N LYS A 50 1.97 -17.19 7.04
CA LYS A 50 2.60 -18.05 8.05
C LYS A 50 3.96 -17.54 8.56
N ARG A 51 4.49 -16.45 7.99
CA ARG A 51 5.87 -16.01 8.20
C ARG A 51 5.94 -14.52 8.52
N GLU A 52 5.45 -14.16 9.70
CA GLU A 52 5.18 -12.77 10.11
C GLU A 52 6.45 -11.92 10.37
N ASP A 53 7.63 -12.54 10.50
CA ASP A 53 8.92 -11.84 10.71
C ASP A 53 10.00 -12.27 9.70
N HIS A 54 9.60 -12.84 8.57
CA HIS A 54 10.54 -13.30 7.56
C HIS A 54 11.11 -12.11 6.78
N PRO A 55 12.42 -12.10 6.45
CA PRO A 55 13.01 -11.03 5.65
C PRO A 55 12.25 -10.74 4.35
N GLY A 56 11.73 -11.81 3.70
CA GLY A 56 10.88 -11.67 2.51
C GLY A 56 9.64 -10.81 2.72
N LEU A 57 8.98 -10.91 3.88
CA LEU A 57 7.81 -10.10 4.21
C LEU A 57 8.18 -8.62 4.34
N LEU A 58 9.26 -8.30 5.05
CA LEU A 58 9.69 -6.92 5.25
C LEU A 58 10.08 -6.26 3.91
N THR A 59 10.84 -6.98 3.08
CA THR A 59 11.19 -6.54 1.73
C THR A 59 9.94 -6.33 0.87
N ASN A 60 8.94 -7.21 0.98
CA ASN A 60 7.71 -7.08 0.22
C ASN A 60 6.88 -5.87 0.67
N ILE A 61 6.72 -5.65 1.97
CA ILE A 61 6.05 -4.46 2.54
C ILE A 61 6.73 -3.18 2.05
N GLU A 62 8.06 -3.11 2.12
CA GLU A 62 8.81 -1.95 1.64
C GLU A 62 8.55 -1.69 0.15
N ARG A 63 8.71 -2.72 -0.69
CA ARG A 63 8.49 -2.64 -2.14
C ARG A 63 7.09 -2.12 -2.47
N GLN A 64 6.06 -2.67 -1.82
CA GLN A 64 4.67 -2.25 -2.05
C GLN A 64 4.43 -0.81 -1.59
N ALA A 65 4.97 -0.42 -0.43
CA ALA A 65 4.79 0.92 0.09
C ALA A 65 5.49 1.98 -0.79
N GLN A 66 6.67 1.66 -1.34
CA GLN A 66 7.33 2.48 -2.35
C GLN A 66 6.49 2.61 -3.63
N ALA A 67 5.91 1.51 -4.13
CA ALA A 67 5.04 1.52 -5.30
C ALA A 67 3.79 2.41 -5.07
N VAL A 68 3.17 2.33 -3.89
CA VAL A 68 2.05 3.20 -3.50
C VAL A 68 2.49 4.67 -3.46
N ARG A 69 3.65 4.98 -2.88
CA ARG A 69 4.20 6.34 -2.86
C ARG A 69 4.41 6.89 -4.27
N GLN A 70 4.96 6.08 -5.18
CA GLN A 70 5.18 6.46 -6.56
C GLN A 70 3.84 6.72 -7.28
N ARG A 71 2.85 5.84 -7.12
CA ARG A 71 1.49 6.03 -7.67
C ARG A 71 0.86 7.34 -7.20
N ARG A 72 0.96 7.64 -5.90
CA ARG A 72 0.48 8.92 -5.34
C ARG A 72 1.22 10.13 -5.91
N ARG A 73 2.54 10.04 -6.07
CA ARG A 73 3.33 11.12 -6.69
C ARG A 73 2.91 11.35 -8.15
N MET A 74 2.71 10.29 -8.92
CA MET A 74 2.25 10.38 -10.31
C MET A 74 0.85 10.97 -10.42
N ALA A 75 -0.09 10.52 -9.57
CA ALA A 75 -1.44 11.07 -9.52
C ALA A 75 -1.42 12.58 -9.26
N ARG A 76 -0.67 13.03 -8.25
CA ARG A 76 -0.51 14.48 -7.95
C ARG A 76 0.14 15.25 -9.11
N ALA A 77 1.10 14.67 -9.81
CA ALA A 77 1.73 15.32 -10.97
C ALA A 77 0.75 15.47 -12.15
N VAL A 78 -0.13 14.50 -12.36
CA VAL A 78 -1.21 14.58 -13.36
C VAL A 78 -2.23 15.65 -12.96
N GLU A 79 -2.66 15.69 -11.70
CA GLU A 79 -3.55 16.72 -11.16
C GLU A 79 -2.97 18.13 -11.35
N ALA A 80 -1.70 18.34 -10.99
CA ALA A 80 -1.03 19.63 -11.15
C ALA A 80 -0.96 20.07 -12.62
N ARG A 81 -0.72 19.13 -13.56
CA ARG A 81 -0.72 19.40 -15.01
C ARG A 81 -2.12 19.60 -15.60
N GLY A 82 -3.16 19.08 -14.96
CA GLY A 82 -4.56 19.33 -15.30
C GLY A 82 -5.00 20.72 -14.83
N GLY A 83 -4.70 21.06 -13.58
CA GLY A 83 -4.95 22.39 -13.00
C GLY A 83 -4.20 23.50 -13.73
N ALA A 84 -2.93 23.28 -14.09
CA ALA A 84 -2.14 24.24 -14.87
C ALA A 84 -2.65 24.48 -16.31
N ARG A 85 -3.47 23.56 -16.85
CA ARG A 85 -4.12 23.71 -18.16
C ARG A 85 -5.40 24.52 -18.05
N THR A 86 -6.17 24.30 -16.98
CA THR A 86 -7.35 25.09 -16.63
C THR A 86 -7.01 26.56 -16.40
N THR A 87 -5.91 26.86 -15.71
CA THR A 87 -5.51 28.25 -15.43
C THR A 87 -4.96 28.99 -16.62
N ARG A 88 -4.48 28.28 -17.66
CA ARG A 88 -3.88 28.88 -18.87
C ARG A 88 -4.90 29.15 -19.97
N SER A 89 -6.07 28.50 -19.93
CA SER A 89 -7.18 28.77 -20.85
C SER A 89 -8.09 29.91 -20.38
N ALA A 90 -7.93 30.38 -19.14
CA ALA A 90 -8.71 31.46 -18.54
C ALA A 90 -8.00 32.82 -18.56
N ARG A 91 -6.98 32.98 -19.42
CA ARG A 91 -6.18 34.20 -19.57
C ARG A 91 -6.03 34.51 -21.05
#